data_AF-A0A373VBR4-F1
#
_entry.id   AF-A0A373VBR4-F1
#
_cell.length_a   1.000
_cell.length_b   1.000
_cell.length_c   1.000
_cell.angle_alpha   90.00
_cell.angle_beta   90.00
_cell.angle_gamma   90.00
#
_symmetry.space_group_name_H-M   'P 1'
#
loop_
_entity.id
_entity.type
_entity.pdbx_description
1 polymer ?
#
loop_
_entity_poly.entity_id
_entity_poly.type
_entity_poly.pdbx_seq_one_letter_code
_entity_poly.pdbx_strand_id
1 'polypeptide(L)'
;MLSSASDSRCFLYTCPSCGETFRLNYSTLYHQMEDLIMIYLVSESEVAETYDLFYGEHAMADFRTKKYLNRSVTPANQLVEKIQIFDAGKDDRIMELVKLLAADSILKNDPDKEFDELCFAVDNDGTNILVIINKGEITGAVDIDNMYEFASSHCDDFKDLRDDEDIVINQEWILNKLSENENE
;
A
#
# COMPACT_ATOMS: atom_id res chain seq x y z
N MET A 1 15.04 -22.57 -5.37
CA MET A 1 15.53 -21.33 -6.00
C MET A 1 14.32 -20.62 -6.58
N LEU A 2 13.66 -19.78 -5.79
CA LEU A 2 12.67 -18.82 -6.26
C LEU A 2 13.22 -17.47 -5.83
N SER A 3 13.74 -16.72 -6.79
CA SER A 3 13.96 -15.28 -6.64
C SER A 3 12.61 -14.62 -6.90
N SER A 4 11.72 -14.65 -5.90
CA SER A 4 10.50 -13.87 -5.92
C SER A 4 10.85 -12.44 -5.50
N ALA A 5 10.32 -11.46 -6.24
CA ALA A 5 10.46 -10.04 -5.94
C ALA A 5 9.84 -9.61 -4.57
N SER A 6 9.34 -10.58 -3.79
CA SER A 6 8.83 -10.44 -2.43
C SER A 6 9.92 -10.42 -1.35
N ASP A 7 11.19 -10.48 -1.72
CA ASP A 7 12.27 -10.37 -0.76
C ASP A 7 12.48 -8.87 -0.43
N SER A 8 12.06 -8.42 0.76
CA SER A 8 12.38 -7.09 1.34
C SER A 8 13.90 -6.77 1.38
N ARG A 9 14.74 -7.71 0.97
CA ARG A 9 16.18 -7.61 0.73
C ARG A 9 16.55 -6.97 -0.62
N CYS A 10 15.63 -6.85 -1.59
CA CYS A 10 15.92 -6.23 -2.90
C CYS A 10 16.42 -4.78 -2.79
N PHE A 11 16.11 -4.10 -1.69
CA PHE A 11 16.53 -2.71 -1.44
C PHE A 11 17.69 -2.61 -0.45
N LEU A 12 18.33 -3.71 -0.04
CA LEU A 12 19.46 -3.68 0.89
C LEU A 12 20.78 -3.76 0.11
N TYR A 13 21.61 -2.74 0.24
CA TYR A 13 22.99 -2.78 -0.21
C TYR A 13 23.91 -2.93 1.01
N THR A 14 24.75 -3.95 0.99
CA THR A 14 25.81 -4.15 2.00
C THR A 14 27.12 -3.64 1.43
N CYS A 15 27.71 -2.63 2.08
CA CYS A 15 29.01 -2.09 1.69
C CYS A 15 30.10 -3.16 1.83
N PRO A 16 30.82 -3.53 0.76
CA PRO A 16 31.85 -4.58 0.82
C PRO A 16 33.08 -4.15 1.62
N SER A 17 33.27 -2.85 1.87
CA SER A 17 34.42 -2.32 2.62
C SER A 17 34.20 -2.23 4.13
N CYS A 18 32.97 -2.04 4.60
CA CYS A 18 32.68 -1.88 6.04
C CYS A 18 31.60 -2.82 6.58
N GLY A 19 30.88 -3.55 5.73
CA GLY A 19 29.81 -4.47 6.14
C GLY A 19 28.49 -3.79 6.52
N GLU A 20 28.43 -2.46 6.52
CA GLU A 20 27.20 -1.72 6.78
C GLU A 20 26.16 -2.00 5.69
N THR A 21 24.94 -2.31 6.11
CA THR A 21 23.82 -2.54 5.20
C THR A 21 22.89 -1.35 5.24
N PHE A 22 22.72 -0.68 4.11
CA PHE A 22 21.82 0.45 3.97
C PHE A 22 20.72 0.17 2.95
N ARG A 23 19.55 0.75 3.18
CA ARG A 23 18.46 0.71 2.21
C ARG A 23 18.75 1.68 1.06
N LEU A 24 18.67 1.18 -0.16
CA LEU A 24 18.75 1.98 -1.37
C LEU A 24 17.43 2.76 -1.51
N ASN A 25 17.43 4.01 -1.02
CA ASN A 25 16.32 4.95 -1.18
C ASN A 25 16.40 5.64 -2.54
N TYR A 26 16.38 4.87 -3.63
CA TYR A 26 16.25 5.44 -4.98
C TYR A 26 14.77 5.54 -5.35
N SER A 27 14.38 6.70 -5.86
CA SER A 27 13.06 6.88 -6.44
C SER A 27 12.86 5.85 -7.56
N THR A 28 11.84 5.01 -7.46
CA THR A 28 11.66 3.82 -8.31
C THR A 28 10.24 3.76 -8.83
N LEU A 29 10.07 3.80 -10.15
CA LEU A 29 8.78 3.62 -10.80
C LEU A 29 8.54 2.15 -11.13
N TYR A 30 7.57 1.54 -10.45
CA TYR A 30 6.96 0.28 -10.87
C TYR A 30 5.90 0.57 -11.93
N HIS A 31 5.97 -0.13 -13.06
CA HIS A 31 5.04 0.04 -14.19
C HIS A 31 4.55 -1.32 -14.68
N GLN A 32 3.27 -1.59 -14.48
CA GLN A 32 2.56 -2.76 -14.99
C GLN A 32 1.65 -2.30 -16.13
N MET A 33 2.06 -2.62 -17.36
CA MET A 33 1.40 -2.12 -18.57
C MET A 33 0.06 -2.80 -18.82
N GLU A 34 -0.05 -4.07 -18.47
CA GLU A 34 -1.21 -4.93 -18.69
C GLU A 34 -2.45 -4.38 -17.96
N ASP A 35 -2.26 -4.01 -16.70
CA ASP A 35 -3.32 -3.46 -15.84
C ASP A 35 -3.27 -1.94 -15.73
N LEU A 36 -2.38 -1.28 -16.48
CA LEU A 36 -2.21 0.17 -16.47
C LEU A 36 -2.03 0.70 -15.03
N ILE A 37 -1.08 0.15 -14.30
CA ILE A 37 -0.74 0.54 -12.93
C ILE A 37 0.66 1.15 -12.92
N MET A 38 0.81 2.29 -12.26
CA MET A 38 2.09 2.92 -11.96
C MET A 38 2.19 3.22 -10.47
N ILE A 39 3.24 2.72 -9.82
CA ILE A 39 3.50 2.97 -8.41
C ILE A 39 4.90 3.56 -8.29
N TYR A 40 4.98 4.79 -7.80
CA TYR A 40 6.24 5.49 -7.63
C TYR A 40 6.68 5.43 -6.18
N LEU A 41 7.77 4.72 -5.90
CA LEU A 41 8.48 4.83 -4.65
C LEU A 41 9.27 6.15 -4.68
N VAL A 42 8.96 7.07 -3.77
CA VAL A 42 9.60 8.39 -3.70
C VAL A 42 9.89 8.76 -2.25
N SER A 43 10.71 9.78 -2.01
CA SER A 43 10.81 10.36 -0.67
C SER A 43 9.58 11.23 -0.34
N GLU A 44 9.31 11.44 0.94
CA GLU A 44 8.18 12.28 1.39
C GLU A 44 8.25 13.70 0.78
N SER A 45 9.45 14.24 0.58
CA SER A 45 9.65 15.56 -0.02
C SER A 45 9.33 15.62 -1.52
N GLU A 46 9.26 14.48 -2.21
CA GLU A 46 9.03 14.40 -3.67
C GLU A 46 7.58 14.08 -4.03
N VAL A 47 6.70 13.86 -3.04
CA VAL A 47 5.29 13.50 -3.27
C VAL A 47 4.56 14.59 -4.06
N ALA A 48 4.78 15.87 -3.74
CA ALA A 48 4.15 16.98 -4.45
C ALA A 48 4.61 17.08 -5.92
N GLU A 49 5.91 16.92 -6.17
CA GLU A 49 6.46 16.90 -7.55
C GLU A 49 5.89 15.71 -8.33
N THR A 50 5.71 14.57 -7.67
CA THR A 50 5.09 13.37 -8.25
C THR A 50 3.63 13.59 -8.63
N TYR A 51 2.88 14.33 -7.81
CA TYR A 51 1.51 14.72 -8.15
C TYR A 51 1.47 15.58 -9.42
N ASP A 52 2.34 16.58 -9.52
CA ASP A 52 2.42 17.44 -10.70
C ASP A 52 2.80 16.67 -11.98
N LEU A 53 3.61 15.62 -11.85
CA LEU A 53 3.95 14.72 -12.96
C LEU A 53 2.74 13.92 -13.48
N PHE A 54 1.84 13.50 -12.58
CA PHE A 54 0.65 12.72 -12.94
C PHE A 54 -0.52 13.59 -13.41
N TYR A 55 -0.77 14.70 -12.71
CA TYR A 55 -2.01 15.48 -12.88
C TYR A 55 -1.78 16.99 -13.10
N GLY A 56 -0.56 17.50 -12.92
CA GLY A 56 -0.22 18.91 -13.12
C GLY A 56 -0.34 19.37 -14.58
N GLU A 57 -0.20 20.67 -14.84
CA GLU A 57 -0.40 21.28 -16.18
C GLU A 57 0.46 20.63 -17.30
N HIS A 58 1.64 20.14 -16.93
CA HIS A 58 2.59 19.49 -17.85
C HIS A 58 2.62 17.96 -17.76
N ALA A 59 1.65 17.33 -17.09
CA ALA A 59 1.59 15.88 -16.97
C ALA A 59 1.68 15.19 -18.35
N MET A 60 2.52 14.16 -18.45
CA MET A 60 2.78 13.51 -19.73
C MET A 60 1.48 12.94 -20.32
N ALA A 61 1.31 13.06 -21.63
CA ALA A 61 0.06 12.72 -22.32
C ALA A 61 -0.40 11.28 -22.09
N ASP A 62 0.53 10.33 -21.88
CA ASP A 62 0.22 8.94 -21.57
C ASP A 62 -0.50 8.76 -20.21
N PHE A 63 -0.18 9.57 -19.19
CA PHE A 63 -0.83 9.51 -17.89
C PHE A 63 -2.31 9.92 -17.95
N ARG A 64 -2.62 10.92 -18.78
CA ARG A 64 -4.00 11.43 -18.94
C ARG A 64 -4.87 10.59 -19.87
N THR A 65 -4.28 9.99 -20.91
CA THR A 65 -5.06 9.36 -21.99
C THR A 65 -5.38 7.89 -21.75
N LYS A 66 -4.59 7.18 -20.94
CA LYS A 66 -4.74 5.73 -20.71
C LYS A 66 -5.39 5.37 -19.37
N LYS A 67 -5.85 6.34 -18.55
CA LYS A 67 -6.43 6.10 -17.20
C LYS A 67 -5.58 5.15 -16.35
N TYR A 68 -4.29 5.47 -16.24
CA TYR A 68 -3.39 4.75 -15.34
C TYR A 68 -3.84 4.92 -13.89
N LEU A 69 -3.80 3.84 -13.11
CA LEU A 69 -3.88 3.92 -11.66
C LEU A 69 -2.50 4.36 -11.14
N ASN A 70 -2.41 5.60 -10.67
CA ASN A 70 -1.15 6.17 -10.19
C ASN A 70 -1.13 6.18 -8.65
N ARG A 71 -0.03 5.67 -8.08
CA ARG A 71 0.24 5.70 -6.64
C ARG A 71 1.63 6.20 -6.35
N SER A 72 1.78 6.88 -5.22
CA SER A 72 3.04 7.31 -4.63
C SER A 72 3.16 6.64 -3.27
N VAL A 73 4.30 6.01 -3.01
CA VAL A 73 4.52 5.21 -1.79
C VAL A 73 5.85 5.54 -1.13
N THR A 74 5.83 5.51 0.20
CA THR A 74 7.01 5.61 1.06
C THR A 74 6.68 4.84 2.34
N PRO A 75 7.52 3.92 2.85
CA PRO A 75 8.80 3.43 2.33
C PRO A 75 8.65 2.26 1.33
N ALA A 76 9.76 1.62 0.95
CA ALA A 76 9.78 0.52 -0.03
C ALA A 76 8.90 -0.71 0.32
N ASN A 77 8.61 -0.97 1.60
CA ASN A 77 7.66 -2.01 2.00
C ASN A 77 6.24 -1.72 1.49
N GLN A 78 5.84 -0.44 1.47
CA GLN A 78 4.56 -0.02 0.94
C GLN A 78 4.46 -0.26 -0.58
N LEU A 79 5.57 -0.17 -1.32
CA LEU A 79 5.59 -0.56 -2.73
C LEU A 79 5.25 -2.04 -2.91
N VAL A 80 5.93 -2.92 -2.16
CA VAL A 80 5.70 -4.37 -2.23
C VAL A 80 4.25 -4.71 -1.88
N GLU A 81 3.73 -4.10 -0.81
CA GLU A 81 2.36 -4.30 -0.36
C GLU A 81 1.35 -3.85 -1.44
N LYS A 82 1.50 -2.65 -2.02
CA LYS A 82 0.59 -2.17 -3.07
C LYS A 82 0.61 -3.08 -4.30
N ILE A 83 1.79 -3.57 -4.72
CA ILE A 83 1.88 -4.55 -5.82
C ILE A 83 1.06 -5.79 -5.49
N GLN A 84 1.22 -6.35 -4.28
CA GLN A 84 0.48 -7.54 -3.86
C GLN A 84 -1.03 -7.31 -3.80
N ILE A 85 -1.47 -6.15 -3.30
CA ILE A 85 -2.89 -5.76 -3.26
C ILE A 85 -3.48 -5.78 -4.68
N PHE A 86 -2.80 -5.15 -5.64
CA PHE A 86 -3.29 -5.08 -7.01
C PHE A 86 -3.20 -6.41 -7.76
N ASP A 87 -2.14 -7.20 -7.54
CA ASP A 87 -2.02 -8.55 -8.09
C ASP A 87 -3.13 -9.48 -7.57
N ALA A 88 -3.61 -9.26 -6.34
CA ALA A 88 -4.76 -9.95 -5.76
C ALA A 88 -6.12 -9.40 -6.26
N GLY A 89 -6.12 -8.39 -7.13
CA GLY A 89 -7.32 -7.74 -7.65
C GLY A 89 -8.09 -6.94 -6.61
N LYS A 90 -7.43 -6.50 -5.54
CA LYS A 90 -8.04 -5.76 -4.43
C LYS A 90 -7.85 -4.25 -4.63
N ASP A 91 -8.75 -3.46 -4.06
CA ASP A 91 -8.68 -2.00 -4.01
C ASP A 91 -7.86 -1.58 -2.79
N ASP A 92 -6.82 -0.79 -3.01
CA ASP A 92 -5.90 -0.38 -1.95
C ASP A 92 -6.54 0.59 -0.95
N ARG A 93 -7.57 1.32 -1.35
CA ARG A 93 -8.35 2.21 -0.48
C ARG A 93 -9.20 1.41 0.48
N ILE A 94 -9.85 0.36 -0.02
CA ILE A 94 -10.61 -0.59 0.82
C ILE A 94 -9.64 -1.31 1.76
N MET A 95 -8.45 -1.67 1.29
CA MET A 95 -7.46 -2.33 2.14
C MET A 95 -7.03 -1.48 3.35
N GLU A 96 -6.86 -0.17 3.19
CA GLU A 96 -6.58 0.71 4.34
C GLU A 96 -7.74 0.73 5.35
N LEU A 97 -8.99 0.68 4.90
CA LEU A 97 -10.15 0.51 5.79
C LEU A 97 -10.14 -0.86 6.49
N VAL A 98 -9.81 -1.93 5.77
CA VAL A 98 -9.69 -3.29 6.33
C VAL A 98 -8.61 -3.33 7.43
N LYS A 99 -7.47 -2.65 7.24
CA LYS A 99 -6.44 -2.54 8.28
C LYS A 99 -6.98 -1.86 9.55
N LEU A 100 -7.80 -0.82 9.42
CA LEU A 100 -8.44 -0.18 10.58
C LEU A 100 -9.40 -1.13 11.31
N LEU A 101 -10.24 -1.85 10.56
CA LEU A 101 -11.18 -2.84 11.12
C LEU A 101 -10.44 -4.00 11.80
N ALA A 102 -9.36 -4.49 11.19
CA ALA A 102 -8.53 -5.54 11.75
C ALA A 102 -7.83 -5.07 13.03
N ALA A 103 -7.27 -3.86 13.04
CA ALA A 103 -6.66 -3.27 14.22
C ALA A 103 -7.65 -3.17 15.39
N ASP A 104 -8.86 -2.64 15.14
CA ASP A 104 -9.93 -2.56 16.14
C ASP A 104 -10.34 -3.96 16.65
N SER A 105 -10.49 -4.94 15.75
CA SER A 105 -10.80 -6.32 16.12
C SER A 105 -9.71 -6.96 16.99
N ILE A 106 -8.44 -6.76 16.65
CA ILE A 106 -7.29 -7.26 17.42
C ILE A 106 -7.32 -6.67 18.83
N LEU A 107 -7.45 -5.35 18.96
CA LEU A 107 -7.42 -4.67 20.26
C LEU A 107 -8.67 -4.95 21.11
N LYS A 108 -9.83 -5.21 20.50
CA LYS A 108 -11.03 -5.66 21.24
C LYS A 108 -10.86 -7.06 21.84
N ASN A 109 -10.19 -7.95 21.13
CA ASN A 109 -9.95 -9.32 21.57
C ASN A 109 -8.78 -9.43 22.55
N ASP A 110 -7.74 -8.61 22.36
CA ASP A 110 -6.56 -8.54 23.21
C ASP A 110 -6.11 -7.08 23.37
N PRO A 111 -6.63 -6.36 24.39
CA PRO A 111 -6.31 -4.94 24.61
C PRO A 111 -4.84 -4.66 24.93
N ASP A 112 -4.09 -5.68 25.38
CA ASP A 112 -2.67 -5.56 25.70
C ASP A 112 -1.78 -5.92 24.49
N LYS A 113 -2.37 -6.25 23.33
CA LYS A 113 -1.63 -6.60 22.12
C LYS A 113 -0.91 -5.37 21.56
N GLU A 114 0.41 -5.46 21.49
CA GLU A 114 1.26 -4.49 20.78
C GLU A 114 1.54 -4.94 19.35
N PHE A 115 1.42 -4.01 18.40
CA PHE A 115 1.88 -4.14 17.02
C PHE A 115 2.20 -2.75 16.45
N ASP A 116 3.16 -2.70 15.53
CA ASP A 116 3.59 -1.48 14.85
C ASP A 116 2.88 -1.29 13.51
N GLU A 117 2.64 -2.38 12.78
CA GLU A 117 2.11 -2.34 11.41
C GLU A 117 1.25 -3.58 11.11
N LEU A 118 0.20 -3.39 10.33
CA LEU A 118 -0.56 -4.44 9.66
C LEU A 118 -0.28 -4.33 8.16
N CYS A 119 0.28 -5.38 7.57
CA CYS A 119 0.67 -5.40 6.16
C CYS A 119 -0.06 -6.52 5.42
N PHE A 120 -0.62 -6.20 4.25
CA PHE A 120 -1.26 -7.18 3.38
C PHE A 120 -0.23 -8.15 2.82
N ALA A 121 -0.59 -9.44 2.81
CA ALA A 121 0.16 -10.49 2.16
C ALA A 121 -0.81 -11.58 1.65
N VAL A 122 -0.31 -12.41 0.75
CA VAL A 122 -0.98 -13.63 0.30
C VAL A 122 -0.21 -14.83 0.84
N ASP A 123 -0.87 -15.70 1.61
CA ASP A 123 -0.24 -16.92 2.15
C ASP A 123 -0.01 -17.96 1.04
N ASN A 124 0.74 -19.02 1.35
CA ASN A 124 1.15 -20.06 0.42
C ASN A 124 -0.01 -20.82 -0.24
N ASP A 125 -1.19 -20.84 0.40
CA ASP A 125 -2.40 -21.45 -0.14
C ASP A 125 -3.28 -20.47 -0.95
N GLY A 126 -2.85 -19.21 -1.08
CA GLY A 126 -3.57 -18.15 -1.78
C GLY A 126 -4.52 -17.34 -0.90
N THR A 127 -4.57 -17.61 0.41
CA THR A 127 -5.41 -16.85 1.34
C THR A 127 -4.90 -15.42 1.51
N ASN A 128 -5.82 -14.46 1.44
CA ASN A 128 -5.53 -13.05 1.70
C ASN A 128 -5.44 -12.80 3.21
N ILE A 129 -4.30 -12.31 3.69
CA ILE A 129 -4.06 -12.09 5.12
C ILE A 129 -3.49 -10.70 5.39
N LEU A 130 -3.69 -10.22 6.61
CA LEU A 130 -2.88 -9.16 7.19
C LEU A 130 -1.86 -9.79 8.15
N VAL A 131 -0.58 -9.58 7.88
CA VAL A 131 0.49 -9.94 8.81
C VAL A 131 0.62 -8.87 9.89
N ILE A 132 0.73 -9.30 11.14
CA ILE A 132 0.90 -8.43 12.31
C ILE A 132 2.38 -8.28 12.59
N ILE A 133 2.92 -7.08 12.44
CA ILE A 133 4.34 -6.80 12.63
C ILE A 133 4.53 -6.03 13.94
N ASN A 134 5.46 -6.48 14.78
CA ASN A 134 5.89 -5.78 16.00
C ASN A 134 7.42 -5.84 16.07
N LYS A 135 8.08 -4.69 16.22
CA LYS A 135 9.54 -4.51 16.24
C LYS A 135 10.24 -5.14 15.05
N GLY A 136 9.59 -5.08 13.88
CA GLY A 136 10.09 -5.65 12.63
C GLY A 136 9.94 -7.17 12.48
N GLU A 137 9.33 -7.84 13.45
CA GLU A 137 9.05 -9.29 13.40
C GLU A 137 7.56 -9.56 13.14
N ILE A 138 7.28 -10.59 12.34
CA ILE A 138 5.92 -11.08 12.15
C ILE A 138 5.51 -11.85 13.41
N THR A 139 4.49 -11.37 14.10
CA THR A 139 3.99 -11.92 15.37
C THR A 139 2.64 -12.62 15.25
N GLY A 140 2.03 -12.58 14.07
CA GLY A 140 0.75 -13.23 13.78
C GLY A 140 0.24 -12.85 12.39
N ALA A 141 -0.92 -13.40 12.05
CA ALA A 141 -1.65 -13.08 10.84
C ALA A 141 -3.16 -13.18 11.09
N VAL A 142 -3.94 -12.45 10.31
CA VAL A 142 -5.40 -12.44 10.34
C VAL A 142 -5.92 -12.67 8.93
N ASP A 143 -6.84 -13.62 8.75
CA ASP A 143 -7.63 -13.78 7.52
C ASP A 143 -8.55 -12.58 7.36
N ILE A 144 -8.52 -11.97 6.18
CA ILE A 144 -9.25 -10.73 5.90
C ILE A 144 -10.36 -10.86 4.86
N ASP A 145 -10.63 -12.02 4.28
CA ASP A 145 -11.59 -12.08 3.16
C ASP A 145 -12.98 -11.60 3.59
N ASN A 146 -13.46 -12.03 4.77
CA ASN A 146 -14.72 -11.53 5.32
C ASN A 146 -14.70 -10.03 5.65
N MET A 147 -13.57 -9.52 6.17
CA MET A 147 -13.42 -8.10 6.51
C MET A 147 -13.40 -7.24 5.24
N TYR A 148 -12.74 -7.73 4.19
CA TYR A 148 -12.65 -7.07 2.91
C TYR A 148 -14.00 -7.04 2.21
N GLU A 149 -14.73 -8.16 2.17
CA GLU A 149 -16.08 -8.20 1.62
C GLU A 149 -17.01 -7.22 2.35
N PHE A 150 -16.95 -7.19 3.69
CA PHE A 150 -17.71 -6.26 4.50
C PHE A 150 -17.34 -4.80 4.20
N ALA A 151 -16.06 -4.45 4.19
CA ALA A 151 -15.61 -3.09 3.90
C ALA A 151 -16.00 -2.65 2.47
N SER A 152 -15.80 -3.53 1.50
CA SER A 152 -16.15 -3.28 0.10
C SER A 152 -17.64 -3.09 -0.14
N SER A 153 -18.51 -3.76 0.62
CA SER A 153 -19.96 -3.63 0.46
C SER A 153 -20.56 -2.41 1.15
N HIS A 154 -19.80 -1.71 1.97
CA HIS A 154 -20.25 -0.53 2.74
C HIS A 154 -19.52 0.75 2.35
N CYS A 155 -18.68 0.69 1.30
CA CYS A 155 -17.93 1.83 0.80
C CYS A 155 -18.49 2.29 -0.55
N ASP A 156 -19.68 2.89 -0.52
CA ASP A 156 -20.39 3.35 -1.71
C ASP A 156 -19.92 4.74 -2.18
N ASP A 157 -19.23 5.49 -1.32
CA ASP A 157 -18.83 6.88 -1.57
C ASP A 157 -17.54 7.01 -2.39
N PHE A 158 -16.78 5.91 -2.54
CA PHE A 158 -15.56 5.94 -3.33
C PHE A 158 -15.88 6.01 -4.82
N LYS A 159 -15.27 6.99 -5.49
CA LYS A 159 -15.23 7.04 -6.95
C LYS A 159 -14.62 5.75 -7.49
N ASP A 160 -14.85 5.49 -8.77
CA ASP A 160 -14.10 4.46 -9.49
C ASP A 160 -12.61 4.63 -9.21
N LEU A 161 -11.92 3.53 -8.94
CA LEU A 161 -10.52 3.52 -8.54
C LEU A 161 -9.61 4.29 -9.52
N ARG A 162 -9.96 4.32 -10.80
CA ARG A 162 -9.20 5.01 -11.86
C ARG A 162 -9.64 6.44 -12.13
N ASP A 163 -10.75 6.87 -11.52
CA ASP A 163 -11.20 8.26 -11.53
C ASP A 163 -10.79 9.00 -10.24
N ASP A 164 -10.03 8.32 -9.38
CA ASP A 164 -9.45 8.87 -8.16
C ASP A 164 -8.10 9.55 -8.43
N GLU A 165 -7.98 10.80 -7.99
CA GLU A 165 -6.76 11.61 -8.12
C GLU A 165 -5.84 11.47 -6.89
N ASP A 166 -6.30 10.80 -5.83
CA ASP A 166 -5.51 10.55 -4.63
C ASP A 166 -4.36 9.57 -4.96
N ILE A 167 -3.12 10.07 -4.90
CA ILE A 167 -1.92 9.27 -5.21
C ILE A 167 -1.30 8.61 -3.97
N VAL A 168 -1.50 9.18 -2.78
CA VAL A 168 -1.01 8.62 -1.52
C VAL A 168 -2.19 7.98 -0.80
N ILE A 169 -2.24 6.65 -0.80
CA ILE A 169 -3.27 5.87 -0.12
C ILE A 169 -2.62 5.12 1.04
N ASN A 170 -2.77 5.65 2.26
CA ASN A 170 -2.23 5.11 3.50
C ASN A 170 -3.25 5.27 4.64
N GLN A 171 -2.84 4.92 5.86
CA GLN A 171 -3.69 5.05 7.05
C GLN A 171 -4.16 6.50 7.29
N GLU A 172 -3.28 7.49 7.11
CA GLU A 172 -3.64 8.90 7.29
C GLU A 172 -4.72 9.33 6.29
N TRP A 173 -4.59 8.91 5.03
CA TRP A 173 -5.57 9.16 3.98
C TRP A 173 -6.96 8.64 4.38
N ILE A 174 -7.08 7.38 4.80
CA ILE A 174 -8.40 6.82 5.15
C ILE A 174 -9.00 7.47 6.40
N LEU A 175 -8.17 7.81 7.39
CA LEU A 175 -8.64 8.53 8.58
C LEU A 175 -9.18 9.92 8.22
N ASN A 176 -8.50 10.63 7.31
CA ASN A 176 -8.96 11.92 6.81
C ASN A 176 -10.30 11.78 6.06
N LYS A 177 -10.42 10.80 5.14
CA LYS A 177 -11.69 10.54 4.42
C LYS A 177 -12.86 10.23 5.36
N LEU A 178 -12.64 9.41 6.38
CA LEU A 178 -13.68 9.10 7.36
C LEU A 178 -14.09 10.34 8.16
N SER A 179 -13.14 11.22 8.50
CA SER A 179 -13.42 12.46 9.23
C SER A 179 -14.17 13.50 8.38
N GLU A 180 -13.97 13.53 7.06
CA GLU A 180 -14.72 14.40 6.15
C GLU A 180 -16.21 14.01 6.11
N ASN A 181 -16.49 12.71 6.05
CA ASN A 181 -17.86 12.19 6.01
C ASN A 181 -18.65 12.38 7.31
N GLU A 182 -18.00 12.46 8.48
CA GLU A 182 -18.67 12.76 9.76
C GLU A 182 -19.12 14.22 9.88
N ASN A 183 -18.58 15.12 9.04
CA ASN A 183 -18.86 16.56 9.07
C ASN A 183 -19.88 17.02 8.01
N GLU A 184 -20.43 16.12 7.19
CA GLU A 184 -21.56 16.35 6.28
C GLU A 184 -22.92 15.98 6.91
#